data_AF-A0A0G1V4T4-F1
#
_entry.id   AF-A0A0G1V4T4-F1
#
_cell.length_a   1.000
_cell.length_b   1.000
_cell.length_c   1.000
_cell.angle_alpha   90.00
_cell.angle_beta   90.00
_cell.angle_gamma   90.00
#
_symmetry.space_group_name_H-M   'P 1'
#
loop_
_entity.id
_entity.type
_entity.pdbx_description
1 polymer ?
#
loop_
_entity_poly.entity_id
_entity_poly.type
_entity_poly.pdbx_seq_one_letter_code
_entity_poly.pdbx_strand_id
1 'polypeptide(L)'
;MLAMSSLIKNLESKFPDMTFAEGPRAHWSPDTQTVYYDPKERHADWVLLHETSHAALNHHRYVRDIELLDIEREAWSYAVEQLAPQYSITIDPTFIETQLDTYRDWIHSKSTCPHCQSNGFERQKHNYCCPHCGSSWQTNIGIDVGIRRVISSR
;
A
#
# COMPACT_ATOMS: atom_id res chain seq x y z
N MET A 1 -16.04 1.27 21.89
CA MET A 1 -15.86 0.88 20.47
C MET A 1 -17.01 1.49 19.68
N LEU A 2 -16.70 2.33 18.70
CA LEU A 2 -17.68 2.75 17.70
C LEU A 2 -18.05 1.55 16.82
N ALA A 3 -19.32 1.41 16.47
CA ALA A 3 -19.74 0.42 15.49
C ALA A 3 -19.21 0.82 14.10
N MET A 4 -18.80 -0.16 13.29
CA MET A 4 -18.29 0.08 11.94
C MET A 4 -19.25 0.91 11.08
N SER A 5 -20.55 0.61 11.19
CA SER A 5 -21.61 1.36 10.49
C SER A 5 -21.69 2.84 10.90
N SER A 6 -21.37 3.17 12.16
CA SER A 6 -21.29 4.57 12.61
C SER A 6 -20.03 5.26 12.08
N LEU A 7 -18.91 4.54 12.02
CA LEU A 7 -17.66 5.08 11.46
C LEU A 7 -17.84 5.42 9.97
N ILE A 8 -18.40 4.50 9.18
CA ILE A 8 -18.69 4.70 7.76
C ILE A 8 -19.58 5.92 7.55
N LYS A 9 -20.68 6.05 8.29
CA LYS A 9 -21.57 7.24 8.18
C LYS A 9 -20.85 8.55 8.47
N ASN A 10 -19.93 8.57 9.44
CA ASN A 10 -19.16 9.77 9.73
C ASN A 10 -18.17 10.08 8.60
N LEU A 11 -17.55 9.06 8.02
CA LEU A 11 -16.65 9.19 6.88
C LEU A 11 -17.38 9.69 5.62
N GLU A 12 -18.57 9.14 5.31
CA GLU A 12 -19.43 9.61 4.21
C GLU A 12 -19.81 11.08 4.37
N SER A 13 -20.13 11.50 5.61
CA SER A 13 -20.44 12.90 5.91
C SER A 13 -19.24 13.82 5.71
N LYS A 14 -18.04 13.35 6.09
CA LYS A 14 -16.80 14.13 5.99
C LYS A 14 -16.24 14.18 4.56
N PHE A 15 -16.42 13.12 3.80
CA PHE A 15 -15.92 12.95 2.44
C PHE A 15 -17.07 12.64 1.49
N PRO A 16 -17.91 13.65 1.16
CA PRO A 16 -19.13 13.43 0.37
C PRO A 16 -18.87 12.99 -1.07
N ASP A 17 -17.67 13.21 -1.59
CA ASP A 17 -17.24 12.80 -2.93
C ASP A 17 -16.69 11.35 -2.97
N MET A 18 -16.57 10.69 -1.81
CA MET A 18 -16.10 9.32 -1.71
C MET A 18 -17.28 8.36 -1.52
N THR A 19 -17.23 7.22 -2.19
CA THR A 19 -18.16 6.11 -1.95
C THR A 19 -17.53 5.10 -1.00
N PHE A 20 -18.30 4.53 -0.08
CA PHE A 20 -17.87 3.45 0.80
C PHE A 20 -18.68 2.19 0.48
N ALA A 21 -18.01 1.07 0.22
CA ALA A 21 -18.66 -0.18 -0.17
C ALA A 21 -18.02 -1.39 0.49
N GLU A 22 -18.82 -2.39 0.86
CA GLU A 22 -18.29 -3.67 1.31
C GLU A 22 -17.67 -4.43 0.12
N GLY A 23 -16.49 -5.01 0.34
CA GLY A 23 -15.77 -5.79 -0.66
C GLY A 23 -15.08 -7.01 -0.05
N PRO A 24 -14.55 -7.92 -0.88
CA PRO A 24 -13.85 -9.11 -0.39
C PRO A 24 -12.49 -8.80 0.24
N ARG A 25 -11.95 -7.60 0.01
CA ARG A 25 -10.72 -7.05 0.61
C ARG A 25 -10.83 -5.53 0.64
N ALA A 26 -10.24 -4.92 1.65
CA ALA A 26 -10.12 -3.47 1.69
C ALA A 26 -9.17 -2.96 0.59
N HIS A 27 -9.55 -1.88 -0.09
CA HIS A 27 -8.71 -1.15 -1.04
C HIS A 27 -9.37 0.17 -1.45
N TRP A 28 -8.56 1.17 -1.77
CA TRP A 28 -8.98 2.37 -2.49
C TRP A 28 -9.02 2.15 -4.00
N SER A 29 -10.16 2.49 -4.62
CA SER A 29 -10.36 2.52 -6.07
C SER A 29 -10.49 3.97 -6.55
N PRO A 30 -9.43 4.57 -7.13
CA PRO A 30 -9.48 5.94 -7.64
C PRO A 30 -10.40 6.10 -8.86
N ASP A 31 -10.52 5.06 -9.69
CA ASP A 31 -11.34 5.09 -10.91
C ASP A 31 -12.84 5.22 -10.61
N THR A 32 -13.29 4.64 -9.50
CA THR A 32 -14.68 4.69 -9.04
C THR A 32 -14.87 5.59 -7.82
N GLN A 33 -13.81 6.26 -7.36
CA GLN A 33 -13.76 7.00 -6.11
C GLN A 33 -14.37 6.23 -4.93
N THR A 34 -14.02 4.95 -4.82
CA THR A 34 -14.63 4.03 -3.84
C THR A 34 -13.59 3.48 -2.87
N VAL A 35 -13.85 3.65 -1.57
CA VAL A 35 -13.15 2.94 -0.50
C VAL A 35 -13.89 1.63 -0.24
N TYR A 36 -13.29 0.52 -0.64
CA TYR A 36 -13.79 -0.80 -0.29
C TYR A 36 -13.29 -1.20 1.10
N TYR A 37 -14.14 -1.84 1.89
CA TYR A 37 -13.80 -2.37 3.20
C TYR A 37 -14.31 -3.80 3.38
N ASP A 38 -13.60 -4.63 4.16
CA ASP A 38 -14.08 -5.92 4.62
C ASP A 38 -14.32 -5.87 6.14
N PRO A 39 -15.58 -5.95 6.61
CA PRO A 39 -15.88 -5.90 8.05
C PRO A 39 -15.34 -7.10 8.82
N LYS A 40 -14.90 -8.17 8.15
CA LYS A 40 -14.33 -9.37 8.75
C LYS A 40 -12.81 -9.28 8.88
N GLU A 41 -12.18 -8.28 8.27
CA GLU A 41 -10.75 -8.08 8.37
C GLU A 41 -10.34 -7.73 9.80
N ARG A 42 -9.18 -8.25 10.22
CA ARG A 42 -8.64 -7.92 11.54
C ARG A 42 -8.30 -6.43 11.57
N HIS A 43 -8.78 -5.71 12.57
CA HIS A 43 -8.64 -4.25 12.65
C HIS A 43 -9.24 -3.54 11.42
N ALA A 44 -10.38 -4.03 10.92
CA ALA A 44 -11.07 -3.44 9.76
C ALA A 44 -11.34 -1.94 9.90
N ASP A 45 -11.47 -1.40 11.12
CA ASP A 45 -11.58 0.03 11.39
C ASP A 45 -10.29 0.76 11.05
N TRP A 46 -9.13 0.21 11.41
CA TRP A 46 -7.82 0.80 11.08
C TRP A 46 -7.55 0.74 9.58
N VAL A 47 -7.85 -0.40 8.96
CA VAL A 47 -7.69 -0.59 7.52
C VAL A 47 -8.62 0.34 6.74
N LEU A 48 -9.88 0.49 7.16
CA LEU A 48 -10.80 1.46 6.57
C LEU A 48 -10.25 2.90 6.62
N LEU A 49 -9.67 3.31 7.76
CA LEU A 49 -9.05 4.65 7.87
C LEU A 49 -7.83 4.79 6.96
N HIS A 50 -7.03 3.74 6.79
CA HIS A 50 -5.92 3.72 5.86
C HIS A 50 -6.38 3.86 4.39
N GLU A 51 -7.36 3.08 3.95
CA GLU A 51 -7.91 3.19 2.59
C GLU A 51 -8.58 4.55 2.34
N THR A 52 -9.25 5.10 3.36
CA THR A 52 -9.78 6.46 3.29
C THR A 52 -8.68 7.50 3.15
N SER A 53 -7.51 7.25 3.73
CA SER A 53 -6.35 8.16 3.64
C SER A 53 -5.77 8.18 2.23
N HIS A 54 -5.75 7.05 1.52
CA HIS A 54 -5.39 7.03 0.09
C HIS A 54 -6.32 7.92 -0.74
N ALA A 55 -7.63 7.85 -0.46
CA ALA A 55 -8.62 8.70 -1.12
C ALA A 55 -8.40 10.18 -0.78
N ALA A 56 -8.22 10.51 0.51
CA ALA A 56 -8.03 11.88 0.98
C ALA A 56 -6.74 12.55 0.45
N LEU A 57 -5.69 11.75 0.26
CA LEU A 57 -4.41 12.21 -0.31
C LEU A 57 -4.37 12.12 -1.85
N ASN A 58 -5.46 11.69 -2.50
CA ASN A 58 -5.55 11.55 -3.95
C ASN A 58 -4.45 10.62 -4.52
N HIS A 59 -4.16 9.52 -3.79
CA HIS A 59 -3.20 8.50 -4.19
C HIS A 59 -3.75 7.67 -5.34
N HIS A 60 -3.21 7.85 -6.54
CA HIS A 60 -3.72 7.19 -7.76
C HIS A 60 -2.72 6.25 -8.42
N ARG A 61 -1.45 6.65 -8.48
CA ARG A 61 -0.42 5.96 -9.27
C ARG A 61 0.95 6.17 -8.66
N TYR A 62 1.82 5.18 -8.86
CA TYR A 62 3.25 5.25 -8.60
C TYR A 62 4.03 4.83 -9.85
N VAL A 63 5.22 5.40 -10.02
CA VAL A 63 6.13 5.12 -11.14
C VAL A 63 7.17 4.10 -10.72
N ARG A 64 7.79 4.29 -9.56
CA ARG A 64 8.82 3.41 -9.01
C ARG A 64 8.29 2.57 -7.85
N ASP A 65 8.85 1.39 -7.67
CA ASP A 65 8.42 0.48 -6.59
C ASP A 65 8.69 1.10 -5.20
N ILE A 66 9.71 1.95 -5.06
CA ILE A 66 9.96 2.70 -3.81
C ILE A 66 8.92 3.78 -3.52
N GLU A 67 8.34 4.41 -4.56
CA GLU A 67 7.32 5.45 -4.38
C GLU A 67 6.03 4.85 -3.81
N LEU A 68 5.77 3.57 -4.09
CA LEU A 68 4.64 2.87 -3.47
C LEU A 68 4.81 2.81 -1.95
N LEU A 69 6.00 2.48 -1.44
CA LEU A 69 6.24 2.47 0.01
C LEU A 69 6.04 3.84 0.65
N ASP A 70 6.40 4.92 -0.06
CA ASP A 70 6.17 6.28 0.43
C ASP A 70 4.67 6.61 0.50
N ILE A 71 3.90 6.24 -0.53
CA ILE A 71 2.43 6.38 -0.57
C ILE A 71 1.75 5.63 0.58
N GLU A 72 2.16 4.38 0.86
CA GLU A 72 1.62 3.58 1.96
C GLU A 72 1.92 4.23 3.33
N ARG A 73 3.14 4.74 3.51
CA ARG A 73 3.54 5.44 4.74
C ARG A 73 2.74 6.73 4.93
N GLU A 74 2.57 7.51 3.88
CA GLU A 74 1.78 8.75 3.92
C GLU A 74 0.31 8.46 4.28
N ALA A 75 -0.28 7.40 3.71
CA ALA A 75 -1.64 6.98 4.05
C ALA A 75 -1.77 6.57 5.53
N TRP A 76 -0.84 5.78 6.06
CA TRP A 76 -0.83 5.43 7.48
C TRP A 76 -0.62 6.63 8.40
N SER A 77 0.30 7.53 8.06
CA SER A 77 0.50 8.78 8.81
C SER A 77 -0.77 9.62 8.84
N TYR A 78 -1.44 9.80 7.70
CA TYR A 78 -2.71 10.55 7.66
C TYR A 78 -3.81 9.85 8.46
N ALA A 79 -3.91 8.52 8.40
CA ALA A 79 -4.87 7.76 9.20
C ALA A 79 -4.66 8.00 10.70
N VAL A 80 -3.41 7.94 11.17
CA VAL A 80 -3.04 8.12 12.58
C VAL A 80 -3.22 9.57 13.05
N GLU A 81 -2.75 10.53 12.26
CA GLU A 81 -2.66 11.92 12.69
C GLU A 81 -3.96 12.69 12.46
N GLN A 82 -4.67 12.38 11.38
CA GLN A 82 -5.82 13.17 10.93
C GLN A 82 -7.15 12.48 11.18
N LEU A 83 -7.26 11.17 10.94
CA LEU A 83 -8.57 10.49 10.99
C LEU A 83 -8.86 9.83 12.34
N ALA A 84 -7.96 8.98 12.83
CA ALA A 84 -8.16 8.17 14.02
C ALA A 84 -8.53 9.00 15.28
N PRO A 85 -7.92 10.17 15.55
CA PRO A 85 -8.27 10.99 16.71
C PRO A 85 -9.72 11.50 16.69
N GLN A 86 -10.28 11.74 15.49
CA GLN A 86 -11.66 12.23 15.34
C GLN A 86 -12.70 11.20 15.75
N TYR A 87 -12.30 9.92 15.79
CA TYR A 87 -13.16 8.80 16.11
C TYR A 87 -12.72 8.08 17.39
N SER A 88 -11.82 8.66 18.18
CA SER A 88 -11.27 8.03 19.39
C SER A 88 -10.70 6.63 19.12
N ILE A 89 -10.10 6.45 17.94
CA ILE A 89 -9.40 5.22 17.55
C ILE A 89 -7.91 5.45 17.77
N THR A 90 -7.23 4.44 18.32
CA THR A 90 -5.77 4.41 18.43
C THR A 90 -5.27 3.23 17.62
N ILE A 91 -4.49 3.50 16.58
CA ILE A 91 -3.88 2.49 15.73
C ILE A 91 -2.54 2.08 16.35
N ASP A 92 -2.32 0.78 16.54
CA ASP A 92 -1.05 0.27 17.06
C ASP A 92 0.07 0.49 16.02
N PRO A 93 1.16 1.20 16.35
CA PRO A 93 2.29 1.37 15.44
C PRO A 93 2.89 0.04 14.97
N THR A 94 2.83 -1.00 15.80
CA THR A 94 3.32 -2.35 15.45
C THR A 94 2.52 -2.96 14.31
N PHE A 95 1.21 -2.71 14.27
CA PHE A 95 0.36 -3.16 13.17
C PHE A 95 0.75 -2.45 11.87
N ILE A 96 0.98 -1.13 11.93
CA ILE A 96 1.42 -0.33 10.77
C ILE A 96 2.75 -0.85 10.24
N GLU A 97 3.75 -1.06 11.10
CA GLU A 97 5.05 -1.59 10.67
C GLU A 97 4.92 -2.99 10.06
N THR A 98 4.04 -3.84 10.60
CA THR A 98 3.76 -5.17 10.02
C THR A 98 3.15 -5.05 8.62
N GLN A 99 2.26 -4.08 8.37
CA GLN A 99 1.72 -3.84 7.04
C GLN A 99 2.82 -3.33 6.08
N LEU A 100 3.63 -2.37 6.51
CA LEU A 100 4.73 -1.81 5.72
C LEU A 100 5.82 -2.83 5.40
N ASP A 101 6.07 -3.80 6.29
CA ASP A 101 7.04 -4.86 6.06
C ASP A 101 6.68 -5.73 4.86
N THR A 102 5.39 -5.92 4.54
CA THR A 102 4.98 -6.65 3.33
C THR A 102 5.49 -5.96 2.05
N TYR A 103 5.48 -4.64 2.01
CA TYR A 103 6.01 -3.84 0.91
C TYR A 103 7.54 -3.81 0.90
N ARG A 104 8.17 -3.70 2.07
CA ARG A 104 9.65 -3.73 2.20
C ARG A 104 10.23 -5.05 1.75
N ASP A 105 9.64 -6.17 2.15
CA ASP A 105 10.05 -7.51 1.74
C ASP A 105 9.85 -7.72 0.23
N TRP A 106 8.75 -7.22 -0.32
CA TRP A 106 8.48 -7.25 -1.76
C TRP A 106 9.53 -6.46 -2.55
N ILE A 107 9.82 -5.22 -2.15
CA ILE A 107 10.86 -4.37 -2.77
C ILE A 107 12.23 -5.04 -2.63
N HIS A 108 12.55 -5.56 -1.46
CA HIS A 108 13.82 -6.24 -1.20
C HIS A 108 13.99 -7.41 -2.17
N SER A 109 13.02 -8.32 -2.23
CA SER A 109 13.06 -9.49 -3.11
C SER A 109 13.16 -9.13 -4.60
N LYS A 110 12.48 -8.07 -5.04
CA LYS A 110 12.63 -7.53 -6.41
C LYS A 110 14.01 -6.97 -6.68
N SER A 111 14.58 -6.25 -5.71
CA SER A 111 15.90 -5.63 -5.80
C SER A 111 17.05 -6.62 -5.66
N THR A 112 16.82 -7.83 -5.15
CA THR A 112 17.88 -8.84 -5.00
C THR A 112 18.29 -9.43 -6.34
N CYS A 113 19.56 -9.22 -6.70
CA CYS A 113 20.14 -9.68 -7.96
C CYS A 113 20.08 -11.21 -8.09
N PRO A 114 19.48 -11.76 -9.18
CA PRO A 114 19.38 -13.21 -9.36
C PRO A 114 20.74 -13.88 -9.60
N HIS A 115 21.78 -13.13 -9.97
CA HIS A 115 23.11 -13.67 -10.26
C HIS A 115 24.02 -13.73 -9.03
N CYS A 116 24.13 -12.64 -8.25
CA CYS A 116 25.09 -12.53 -7.15
C CYS A 116 24.47 -12.24 -5.78
N GLN A 117 23.13 -12.18 -5.69
CA GLN A 117 22.38 -11.90 -4.46
C GLN A 117 22.63 -10.53 -3.81
N SER A 118 23.41 -9.65 -4.44
CA SER A 118 23.56 -8.25 -4.00
C SER A 118 22.29 -7.44 -4.29
N ASN A 119 22.05 -6.40 -3.49
CA ASN A 119 20.97 -5.45 -3.76
C ASN A 119 21.28 -4.63 -5.02
N GLY A 120 20.36 -4.65 -5.97
CA GLY A 120 20.30 -3.76 -7.11
C GLY A 120 19.39 -2.57 -6.87
N PHE A 121 19.24 -1.75 -7.90
CA PHE A 121 18.36 -0.59 -7.90
C PHE A 121 17.49 -0.58 -9.15
N GLU A 122 16.29 -0.03 -9.01
CA GLU A 122 15.35 0.15 -10.12
C GLU A 122 15.84 1.30 -11.01
N ARG A 123 16.14 1.00 -12.28
CA ARG A 123 16.53 2.00 -13.28
C ARG A 123 15.32 2.61 -13.98
N GLN A 124 14.34 1.76 -14.27
CA GLN A 124 13.07 2.10 -14.89
C GLN A 124 12.02 1.19 -14.27
N LYS A 125 10.73 1.51 -14.41
CA LYS A 125 9.64 0.72 -13.84
C LYS A 125 9.83 -0.77 -14.10
N HIS A 126 9.99 -1.54 -13.02
CA HIS A 126 10.22 -2.99 -12.99
C HIS A 126 11.53 -3.51 -13.62
N ASN A 127 12.46 -2.62 -13.98
CA ASN A 127 13.75 -2.94 -14.55
C ASN A 127 14.87 -2.59 -13.56
N TYR A 128 15.60 -3.59 -13.13
CA TYR A 128 16.63 -3.48 -12.10
C TYR A 128 18.02 -3.72 -12.67
N CYS A 129 19.01 -3.13 -12.00
CA CYS A 129 20.41 -3.31 -12.32
C CYS A 129 21.23 -3.54 -11.04
N CYS A 130 22.17 -4.47 -11.10
CA CYS A 130 23.08 -4.77 -10.00
C CYS A 130 24.36 -3.93 -10.14
N PRO A 131 24.70 -3.08 -9.15
CA PRO A 131 25.94 -2.31 -9.16
C PRO A 131 27.19 -3.19 -8.95
N HIS A 132 27.04 -4.40 -8.41
CA HIS A 132 28.15 -5.30 -8.11
C HIS A 132 28.61 -6.11 -9.33
N CYS A 133 27.70 -6.80 -10.03
CA CYS A 133 28.04 -7.66 -11.18
C CYS A 133 27.59 -7.11 -12.54
N GLY A 134 26.88 -5.99 -12.56
CA GLY A 134 26.36 -5.38 -13.80
C GLY A 134 25.19 -6.12 -14.44
N SER A 135 24.66 -7.17 -13.82
CA SER A 135 23.47 -7.89 -14.32
C SER A 135 22.24 -6.97 -14.29
N SER A 136 21.37 -7.11 -15.29
CA SER A 136 20.07 -6.44 -15.33
C SER A 136 18.95 -7.47 -15.43
N TRP A 137 17.82 -7.19 -14.78
CA TRP A 137 16.66 -8.08 -14.80
C TRP A 137 15.36 -7.30 -14.75
N GLN A 138 14.32 -7.93 -15.28
CA GLN A 138 12.96 -7.44 -15.22
C GLN A 138 12.16 -8.23 -14.18
N THR A 139 11.25 -7.53 -13.51
CA THR A 139 10.31 -8.12 -12.54
C THR A 139 8.87 -8.05 -13.07
N ASN A 140 7.99 -8.91 -12.55
CA ASN A 140 6.56 -8.84 -12.85
C ASN A 140 5.89 -7.64 -12.17
N ILE A 141 4.72 -7.28 -12.71
CA ILE A 141 3.85 -6.24 -12.17
C ILE A 141 3.01 -6.85 -11.05
N GLY A 142 2.97 -6.21 -9.88
CA GLY A 142 2.06 -6.54 -8.79
C GLY A 142 2.72 -7.11 -7.53
N ILE A 143 2.09 -6.82 -6.38
CA ILE A 143 2.53 -7.24 -5.05
C ILE A 143 2.04 -8.66 -4.73
N ASP A 144 0.82 -9.00 -5.15
CA ASP A 144 0.14 -10.28 -4.86
C ASP A 144 0.49 -11.43 -5.80
N VAL A 145 1.29 -11.17 -6.83
CA VAL A 145 1.73 -12.18 -7.78
C VAL A 145 3.18 -12.55 -7.47
N GLY A 146 3.40 -13.78 -7.00
CA GLY A 146 4.72 -14.26 -6.59
C GLY A 146 5.84 -13.78 -7.50
N ILE A 147 6.90 -13.22 -6.90
CA ILE A 147 7.92 -12.43 -7.61
C ILE A 147 8.65 -13.29 -8.65
N ARG A 148 8.63 -12.84 -9.90
CA ARG A 148 9.36 -13.43 -11.02
C ARG A 148 10.46 -12.47 -11.46
N ARG A 149 11.68 -12.98 -11.60
CA ARG A 149 12.86 -12.24 -12.05
C ARG A 149 13.38 -12.87 -13.34
N VAL A 150 13.43 -12.10 -14.41
CA VAL A 150 13.93 -12.55 -15.72
C VAL A 150 15.18 -11.76 -16.06
N ILE A 151 16.32 -12.44 -16.19
CA ILE A 151 17.58 -11.79 -16.58
C ILE A 151 17.42 -11.25 -18.00
N SER A 152 17.67 -9.97 -18.18
CA SER A 152 17.71 -9.35 -19.50
C SER A 152 19.00 -9.79 -20.18
N SER A 153 18.91 -10.54 -21.28
CA SER A 153 20.09 -10.90 -22.08
C SER A 153 20.78 -9.63 -22.58
N ARG A 154 22.12 -9.58 -22.46
CA ARG A 154 22.95 -8.50 -23.01
C ARG A 154 22.85 -8.44 -24.52
#